data_AF-A0A7W1S2H1-F1
#
_entry.id   AF-A0A7W1S2H1-F1
#
_cell.length_a   1.000
_cell.length_b   1.000
_cell.length_c   1.000
_cell.angle_alpha   90.00
_cell.angle_beta   90.00
_cell.angle_gamma   90.00
#
_symmetry.space_group_name_H-M   'P 1'
#
loop_
_entity.id
_entity.type
_entity.pdbx_description
1 polymer ?
#
loop_
_entity_poly.entity_id
_entity_poly.type
_entity_poly.pdbx_seq_one_letter_code
_entity_poly.pdbx_strand_id
1 'polypeptide(L)'
;MIDAASLTMILDRNFGIIQRQIKDITHEQSLIQPPFRGNCMNWVLGHLVMSRERILIMTNQPTLWTEEQRQRYERNSEPIVDGKDALPFEKIAADLVTSQERIQTWLKNAKPEDLDVKIIPHGIPAPEPDPIWDWMEFLLWHEAYHLGNLEMLRQLTGMNDKVI
;
A
#
# COMPACT_ATOMS: atom_id res chain seq x y z
N MET A 1 21.35 10.23 -1.67
CA MET A 1 19.96 10.49 -2.09
C MET A 1 19.52 9.29 -2.91
N ILE A 2 18.37 8.72 -2.59
CA ILE A 2 17.80 7.65 -3.40
C ILE A 2 17.23 8.26 -4.69
N ASP A 3 17.52 7.66 -5.84
CA ASP A 3 17.05 8.16 -7.14
C ASP A 3 15.75 7.48 -7.58
N ALA A 4 15.12 8.01 -8.63
CA ALA A 4 13.88 7.47 -9.18
C ALA A 4 14.01 6.00 -9.61
N ALA A 5 15.19 5.60 -10.11
CA ALA A 5 15.47 4.22 -10.52
C ALA A 5 15.47 3.26 -9.33
N SER A 6 16.08 3.66 -8.21
CA SER A 6 16.11 2.89 -6.97
C SER A 6 14.71 2.75 -6.36
N LEU A 7 13.95 3.85 -6.32
CA LEU A 7 12.55 3.83 -5.86
C LEU A 7 11.68 2.90 -6.74
N THR A 8 11.85 2.97 -8.06
CA THR A 8 11.14 2.09 -9.02
C THR A 8 11.45 0.62 -8.75
N MET A 9 12.73 0.28 -8.51
CA MET A 9 13.13 -1.10 -8.21
C MET A 9 12.47 -1.64 -6.94
N ILE A 10 12.37 -0.83 -5.88
CA ILE A 10 11.73 -1.22 -4.62
C ILE A 10 10.23 -1.39 -4.83
N LEU A 11 9.58 -0.42 -5.48
CA LEU A 11 8.16 -0.46 -5.82
C LEU A 11 7.79 -1.73 -6.61
N ASP A 12 8.57 -2.06 -7.65
CA ASP A 12 8.36 -3.24 -8.50
C ASP A 12 8.51 -4.54 -7.72
N ARG A 13 9.52 -4.61 -6.84
CA ARG A 13 9.75 -5.79 -6.00
C ARG A 13 8.58 -6.02 -5.05
N ASN A 14 8.15 -4.97 -4.35
CA ASN A 14 7.02 -5.04 -3.43
C ASN A 14 5.75 -5.46 -4.19
N PHE A 15 5.44 -4.77 -5.29
CA PHE A 15 4.28 -5.06 -6.12
C PHE A 15 4.23 -6.52 -6.58
N GLY A 16 5.34 -7.05 -7.13
CA GLY A 16 5.40 -8.44 -7.57
C GLY A 16 5.22 -9.45 -6.44
N ILE A 17 5.65 -9.12 -5.21
CA ILE A 17 5.36 -9.96 -4.03
C ILE A 17 3.88 -9.87 -3.66
N ILE A 18 3.32 -8.66 -3.54
CA ILE A 18 1.91 -8.46 -3.17
C ILE A 18 1.00 -9.21 -4.15
N GLN A 19 1.23 -9.07 -5.47
CA GLN A 19 0.43 -9.74 -6.49
C GLN A 19 0.40 -11.27 -6.31
N ARG A 20 1.54 -11.88 -5.97
CA ARG A 20 1.59 -13.33 -5.73
C ARG A 20 0.89 -13.71 -4.42
N GLN A 21 1.01 -12.88 -3.38
CA GLN A 21 0.35 -13.13 -2.10
C GLN A 21 -1.19 -13.10 -2.19
N ILE A 22 -1.73 -12.17 -2.98
CA ILE A 22 -3.17 -11.98 -3.11
C ILE A 22 -3.79 -12.80 -4.24
N LYS A 23 -2.96 -13.54 -5.00
CA LYS A 23 -3.42 -14.33 -6.14
C LYS A 23 -4.44 -15.37 -5.70
N ASP A 24 -5.56 -15.44 -6.42
CA ASP A 24 -6.65 -16.40 -6.22
C ASP A 24 -7.39 -16.28 -4.87
N ILE A 25 -7.12 -15.22 -4.08
CA ILE A 25 -7.82 -14.95 -2.82
C ILE A 25 -9.19 -14.34 -3.12
N THR A 26 -10.26 -14.93 -2.59
CA THR A 26 -11.62 -14.36 -2.68
C THR A 26 -11.84 -13.26 -1.64
N HIS A 27 -12.87 -12.45 -1.84
CA HIS A 27 -13.30 -11.48 -0.83
C HIS A 27 -13.56 -12.13 0.54
N GLU A 28 -14.27 -13.26 0.62
CA GLU A 28 -14.55 -13.95 1.89
C GLU A 28 -13.28 -14.42 2.58
N GLN A 29 -12.34 -14.99 1.82
CA GLN A 29 -11.03 -15.38 2.34
C GLN A 29 -10.23 -14.19 2.86
N SER A 30 -10.32 -13.04 2.17
CA SER A 30 -9.62 -11.82 2.57
C SER A 30 -10.08 -11.27 3.93
N LEU A 31 -11.28 -11.64 4.39
CA LEU A 31 -11.88 -11.22 5.66
C LEU A 31 -11.57 -12.16 6.83
N ILE A 32 -10.92 -13.30 6.59
CA ILE A 32 -10.55 -14.24 7.65
C ILE A 32 -9.64 -13.56 8.68
N GLN A 33 -10.00 -13.71 9.95
CA GLN A 33 -9.29 -13.10 11.07
C GLN A 33 -8.15 -13.98 11.58
N PRO A 34 -6.96 -13.42 11.87
CA PRO A 34 -5.93 -14.16 12.57
C PRO A 34 -6.37 -14.53 14.00
N PRO A 35 -5.88 -15.65 14.58
CA PRO A 35 -6.20 -16.07 15.95
C PRO A 35 -5.44 -15.28 17.03
N PHE A 36 -4.91 -14.11 16.68
CA PHE A 36 -4.18 -13.20 17.56
C PHE A 36 -4.48 -11.76 17.15
N ARG A 37 -4.00 -10.78 17.93
CA ARG A 37 -4.21 -9.37 17.64
C ARG A 37 -3.57 -9.00 16.29
N GLY A 38 -4.42 -8.74 15.31
CA GLY A 38 -4.06 -8.40 13.95
C GLY A 38 -5.31 -7.98 13.19
N ASN A 39 -5.18 -7.84 11.87
CA ASN A 39 -6.28 -7.52 10.98
C ASN A 39 -6.29 -8.50 9.81
N CYS A 40 -7.40 -8.56 9.09
CA CYS A 40 -7.56 -9.44 7.94
C CYS A 40 -6.78 -8.94 6.71
N MET A 41 -6.65 -9.81 5.70
CA MET A 41 -5.94 -9.48 4.46
C MET A 41 -6.59 -8.31 3.72
N ASN A 42 -7.92 -8.18 3.77
CA ASN A 42 -8.64 -7.05 3.18
C ASN A 42 -8.12 -5.72 3.74
N TRP A 43 -8.03 -5.62 5.07
CA TRP A 43 -7.52 -4.42 5.71
C TRP A 43 -6.04 -4.20 5.41
N VAL A 44 -5.21 -5.24 5.48
CA VAL A 44 -3.77 -5.09 5.22
C VAL A 44 -3.52 -4.64 3.78
N LEU A 45 -4.13 -5.29 2.78
CA LEU A 45 -3.99 -4.86 1.39
C LEU A 45 -4.54 -3.45 1.18
N GLY A 46 -5.69 -3.13 1.76
CA GLY A 46 -6.26 -1.80 1.66
C GLY A 46 -5.39 -0.73 2.33
N HIS A 47 -4.71 -1.06 3.43
CA HIS A 47 -3.73 -0.19 4.09
C HIS A 47 -2.50 0.09 3.21
N LEU A 48 -2.06 -0.91 2.44
CA LEU A 48 -1.00 -0.72 1.45
C LEU A 48 -1.47 0.21 0.32
N VAL A 49 -2.68 0.02 -0.22
CA VAL A 49 -3.21 0.91 -1.26
C VAL A 49 -3.43 2.33 -0.72
N MET A 50 -3.90 2.48 0.53
CA MET A 50 -3.97 3.78 1.20
C MET A 50 -2.59 4.44 1.31
N SER A 51 -1.53 3.67 1.60
CA SER A 51 -0.15 4.19 1.58
C SER A 51 0.27 4.66 0.19
N ARG A 52 -0.19 4.00 -0.88
CA ARG A 52 0.01 4.47 -2.27
C ARG A 52 -0.82 5.70 -2.60
N GLU A 53 -2.02 5.85 -2.06
CA GLU A 53 -2.79 7.10 -2.19
C GLU A 53 -2.02 8.29 -1.63
N ARG A 54 -1.28 8.12 -0.52
CA ARG A 54 -0.38 9.17 0.00
C ARG A 54 0.73 9.52 -0.97
N ILE A 55 1.32 8.51 -1.63
CA ILE A 55 2.31 8.73 -2.68
C ILE A 55 1.70 9.56 -3.83
N LEU A 56 0.48 9.23 -4.26
CA LEU A 56 -0.20 9.98 -5.32
C LEU A 56 -0.46 11.43 -4.89
N ILE A 57 -0.90 11.66 -3.65
CA ILE A 57 -1.13 13.01 -3.11
C ILE A 57 0.17 13.83 -3.10
N MET A 58 1.25 13.30 -2.53
CA MET A 58 2.52 14.04 -2.45
C MET A 58 3.17 14.33 -3.79
N THR A 59 2.87 13.52 -4.82
CA THR A 59 3.35 13.70 -6.19
C THR A 59 2.34 14.42 -7.09
N ASN A 60 1.29 14.99 -6.49
CA ASN A 60 0.21 15.72 -7.17
C ASN A 60 -0.45 14.92 -8.32
N GLN A 61 -0.56 13.60 -8.14
CA GLN A 61 -1.25 12.69 -9.03
C GLN A 61 -2.71 12.49 -8.59
N PRO A 62 -3.63 12.21 -9.52
CA PRO A 62 -5.00 11.87 -9.15
C PRO A 62 -5.04 10.66 -8.21
N THR A 63 -5.80 10.77 -7.13
CA THR A 63 -6.10 9.67 -6.19
C THR A 63 -7.13 8.71 -6.77
N LEU A 64 -7.23 7.51 -6.20
CA LEU A 64 -8.21 6.48 -6.60
C LEU A 64 -9.41 6.45 -5.66
N TRP A 65 -9.21 6.80 -4.40
CA TRP A 65 -10.19 6.61 -3.34
C TRP A 65 -10.83 7.92 -2.90
N THR A 66 -12.03 7.84 -2.34
CA THR A 66 -12.62 8.96 -1.61
C THR A 66 -11.89 9.17 -0.28
N GLU A 67 -12.18 10.27 0.40
CA GLU A 67 -11.60 10.53 1.71
C GLU A 67 -12.05 9.50 2.76
N GLU A 68 -13.32 9.11 2.73
CA GLU A 68 -13.90 8.11 3.63
C GLU A 68 -13.24 6.73 3.40
N GLN A 69 -12.98 6.38 2.14
CA GLN A 69 -12.27 5.15 1.79
C GLN A 69 -10.84 5.17 2.32
N ARG A 70 -10.09 6.28 2.18
CA ARG A 70 -8.75 6.40 2.77
C ARG A 70 -8.78 6.28 4.29
N GLN A 71 -9.69 6.99 4.96
CA GLN A 71 -9.84 6.94 6.41
C GLN A 71 -10.13 5.54 6.93
N ARG A 72 -10.91 4.75 6.18
CA ARG A 72 -11.25 3.37 6.58
C ARG A 72 -10.04 2.44 6.69
N TYR A 73 -9.01 2.68 5.89
CA TYR A 73 -7.79 1.88 5.85
C TYR A 73 -6.57 2.65 6.40
N GLU A 74 -6.82 3.78 7.06
CA GLU A 74 -5.77 4.58 7.69
C GLU A 74 -5.22 3.88 8.92
N ARG A 75 -3.98 4.21 9.29
CA ARG A 75 -3.39 3.78 10.56
C ARG A 75 -4.32 4.16 11.72
N ASN A 76 -4.48 3.24 12.67
CA ASN A 76 -5.37 3.36 13.83
C ASN A 76 -6.88 3.33 13.50
N SER A 77 -7.28 3.06 12.25
CA SER A 77 -8.66 2.68 11.95
C SER A 77 -9.03 1.39 12.68
N GLU A 78 -10.33 1.25 12.99
CA GLU A 78 -10.85 0.03 13.62
C GLU A 78 -10.64 -1.19 12.71
N PRO A 79 -10.43 -2.40 13.25
CA PRO A 79 -10.31 -3.61 12.45
C PRO A 79 -11.50 -3.87 11.52
N ILE A 80 -11.28 -4.51 10.38
CA ILE A 80 -12.37 -5.04 9.54
C ILE A 80 -12.67 -6.45 10.02
N VAL A 81 -13.86 -6.68 10.59
CA VAL A 81 -14.23 -7.98 11.18
C VAL A 81 -15.33 -8.73 10.43
N ASP A 82 -16.35 -8.03 9.92
CA ASP A 82 -17.54 -8.63 9.30
C ASP A 82 -17.79 -8.15 7.86
N GLY A 83 -16.86 -7.37 7.31
CA GLY A 83 -16.89 -6.91 5.92
C GLY A 83 -17.92 -5.81 5.60
N LYS A 84 -18.76 -5.39 6.55
CA LYS A 84 -19.85 -4.42 6.28
C LYS A 84 -19.38 -3.10 5.70
N ASP A 85 -18.19 -2.67 6.11
CA ASP A 85 -17.55 -1.43 5.71
C ASP A 85 -16.23 -1.68 4.95
N ALA A 86 -15.98 -2.93 4.54
CA ALA A 86 -14.84 -3.28 3.71
C ALA A 86 -15.12 -2.95 2.25
N LEU A 87 -14.10 -2.46 1.55
CA LEU A 87 -14.11 -2.43 0.09
C LEU A 87 -14.05 -3.86 -0.48
N PRO A 88 -14.70 -4.11 -1.63
CA PRO A 88 -14.54 -5.35 -2.37
C PRO A 88 -13.05 -5.64 -2.59
N PHE A 89 -12.62 -6.87 -2.34
CA PHE A 89 -11.18 -7.18 -2.31
C PHE A 89 -10.56 -7.05 -3.70
N GLU A 90 -11.33 -7.43 -4.72
CA GLU A 90 -10.99 -7.33 -6.13
C GLU A 90 -10.82 -5.86 -6.56
N LYS A 91 -11.59 -4.94 -5.97
CA LYS A 91 -11.41 -3.50 -6.19
C LYS A 91 -10.07 -3.04 -5.63
N ILE A 92 -9.76 -3.41 -4.38
CA ILE A 92 -8.47 -3.05 -3.75
C ILE A 92 -7.30 -3.61 -4.58
N ALA A 93 -7.40 -4.85 -5.06
CA ALA A 93 -6.39 -5.46 -5.92
C ALA A 93 -6.23 -4.73 -7.27
N ALA A 94 -7.33 -4.30 -7.90
CA ALA A 94 -7.28 -3.51 -9.13
C ALA A 94 -6.68 -2.10 -8.89
N ASP A 95 -6.99 -1.49 -7.76
CA ASP A 95 -6.45 -0.18 -7.37
C ASP A 95 -4.96 -0.26 -7.03
N LEU A 96 -4.47 -1.39 -6.51
CA LEU A 96 -3.03 -1.65 -6.35
C LEU A 96 -2.30 -1.59 -7.70
N VAL A 97 -2.87 -2.22 -8.74
CA VAL A 97 -2.31 -2.19 -10.11
C VAL A 97 -2.35 -0.77 -10.67
N THR A 98 -3.48 -0.09 -10.53
CA THR A 98 -3.63 1.28 -11.07
C THR A 98 -2.67 2.25 -10.38
N SER A 99 -2.51 2.15 -9.06
CA SER A 99 -1.55 2.96 -8.31
C SER A 99 -0.10 2.62 -8.66
N GLN A 100 0.23 1.34 -8.90
CA GLN A 100 1.54 0.93 -9.41
C GLN A 100 1.89 1.69 -10.69
N GLU A 101 1.01 1.63 -11.69
CA GLU A 101 1.22 2.23 -13.01
C GLU A 101 1.39 3.76 -12.93
N ARG A 102 0.58 4.43 -12.10
CA ARG A 102 0.67 5.89 -11.89
C ARG A 102 1.98 6.28 -11.22
N ILE A 103 2.38 5.58 -10.17
CA ILE A 103 3.62 5.89 -9.44
C ILE A 103 4.83 5.61 -10.34
N GLN A 104 4.86 4.49 -11.08
CA GLN A 104 5.90 4.21 -12.06
C GLN A 104 5.98 5.28 -13.16
N THR A 105 4.82 5.72 -13.67
CA THR A 105 4.76 6.77 -14.69
C THR A 105 5.31 8.08 -14.16
N TRP A 106 5.00 8.44 -12.91
CA TRP A 106 5.59 9.61 -12.27
C TRP A 106 7.10 9.47 -12.12
N LEU A 107 7.58 8.37 -11.53
CA LEU A 107 9.01 8.09 -11.31
C LEU A 107 9.81 8.12 -12.62
N LYS A 108 9.26 7.58 -13.71
CA LYS A 108 9.90 7.58 -15.03
C LYS A 108 10.11 8.98 -15.59
N ASN A 109 9.21 9.92 -15.27
CA ASN A 109 9.24 11.29 -15.78
C ASN A 109 9.85 12.29 -14.81
N ALA A 110 10.03 11.90 -13.53
CA ALA A 110 10.57 12.75 -12.48
C ALA A 110 12.04 13.09 -12.75
N LYS A 111 12.37 14.36 -12.55
CA LYS A 111 13.75 14.84 -12.49
C LYS A 111 14.26 14.79 -11.05
N PRO A 112 15.58 14.83 -10.83
CA PRO A 112 16.13 14.88 -9.47
C PRO A 112 15.53 16.01 -8.63
N GLU A 113 15.26 17.17 -9.22
CA GLU A 113 14.71 18.32 -8.49
C GLU A 113 13.26 18.08 -8.02
N ASP A 114 12.49 17.25 -8.74
CA ASP A 114 11.12 16.90 -8.35
C ASP A 114 11.11 16.04 -7.08
N LEU A 115 12.11 15.16 -6.93
CA LEU A 115 12.30 14.31 -5.76
C LEU A 115 12.79 15.08 -4.53
N ASP A 116 13.51 16.18 -4.73
CA ASP A 116 14.05 17.05 -3.68
C ASP A 116 13.05 18.07 -3.13
N VAL A 117 11.86 18.19 -3.74
CA VAL A 117 10.79 19.04 -3.22
C VAL A 117 10.46 18.61 -1.80
N LYS A 118 10.60 19.55 -0.86
CA LYS A 118 10.29 19.31 0.55
C LYS A 118 8.81 19.52 0.83
N ILE A 119 8.22 18.56 1.54
CA ILE A 119 6.81 18.54 1.86
C ILE A 119 6.56 18.13 3.30
N ILE A 120 5.40 18.52 3.83
CA ILE A 120 4.82 17.93 5.03
C ILE A 120 3.64 17.08 4.54
N PRO A 121 3.72 15.75 4.61
CA PRO A 121 2.64 14.89 4.13
C PRO A 121 1.36 15.13 4.93
N HIS A 122 0.24 15.11 4.22
CA HIS A 122 -1.07 15.24 4.83
C HIS A 122 -1.30 14.12 5.86
N GLY A 123 -1.72 14.49 7.07
CA GLY A 123 -2.08 13.53 8.13
C GLY A 123 -0.91 12.93 8.91
N ILE A 124 0.34 13.32 8.63
CA ILE A 124 1.53 12.87 9.40
C ILE A 124 2.13 14.07 10.13
N PRO A 125 2.22 14.05 11.48
CA PRO A 125 2.93 15.09 12.22
C PRO A 125 4.43 14.96 11.92
N ALA A 126 4.97 15.87 11.10
CA ALA A 126 6.40 16.04 10.89
C ALA A 126 6.82 17.42 11.42
N PRO A 127 7.87 17.52 12.25
CA PRO A 127 8.32 18.80 12.80
C PRO A 127 8.88 19.72 11.73
N GLU A 128 9.44 19.16 10.65
CA GLU A 128 10.02 19.89 9.52
C GLU A 128 9.63 19.21 8.19
N PRO A 129 9.61 19.94 7.06
CA PRO A 129 9.42 19.35 5.74
C PRO A 129 10.61 18.49 5.28
N ASP A 130 10.32 17.30 4.79
CA ASP A 130 11.30 16.35 4.23
C ASP A 130 11.08 16.16 2.72
N PRO A 131 12.12 15.81 1.95
CA PRO A 131 12.01 15.66 0.51
C PRO A 131 11.10 14.48 0.11
N ILE A 132 10.44 14.59 -1.05
CA ILE A 132 9.55 13.54 -1.59
C ILE A 132 10.24 12.18 -1.64
N TRP A 133 11.53 12.11 -2.01
CA TRP A 133 12.23 10.83 -2.07
C TRP A 133 12.29 10.12 -0.71
N ASP A 134 12.42 10.86 0.39
CA ASP A 134 12.56 10.29 1.74
C ASP A 134 11.22 9.72 2.22
N TRP A 135 10.14 10.48 1.98
CA TRP A 135 8.78 9.99 2.23
C TRP A 135 8.40 8.78 1.38
N MET A 136 8.76 8.79 0.09
CA MET A 136 8.47 7.67 -0.79
C MET A 136 9.25 6.42 -0.37
N GLU A 137 10.54 6.57 -0.05
CA GLU A 137 11.36 5.46 0.44
C GLU A 137 10.76 4.87 1.72
N PHE A 138 10.37 5.70 2.68
CA PHE A 138 9.72 5.26 3.91
C PHE A 138 8.42 4.48 3.63
N LEU A 139 7.55 4.98 2.75
CA LEU A 139 6.29 4.31 2.41
C LEU A 139 6.53 2.97 1.68
N LEU A 140 7.57 2.87 0.86
CA LEU A 140 7.96 1.63 0.20
C LEU A 140 8.60 0.62 1.17
N TRP A 141 9.39 1.08 2.13
CA TRP A 141 9.87 0.24 3.24
C TRP A 141 8.70 -0.25 4.10
N HIS A 142 7.73 0.62 4.39
CA HIS A 142 6.52 0.30 5.12
C HIS A 142 5.67 -0.76 4.41
N GLU A 143 5.56 -0.70 3.08
CA GLU A 143 4.97 -1.79 2.30
C GLU A 143 5.70 -3.12 2.56
N ALA A 144 7.03 -3.12 2.52
CA ALA A 144 7.86 -4.32 2.74
C ALA A 144 7.61 -4.94 4.13
N TYR A 145 7.45 -4.11 5.17
CA TYR A 145 7.07 -4.54 6.52
C TYR A 145 5.76 -5.34 6.52
N HIS A 146 4.77 -4.91 5.73
CA HIS A 146 3.46 -5.56 5.63
C HIS A 146 3.42 -6.78 4.70
N LEU A 147 4.44 -7.01 3.86
CA LEU A 147 4.51 -8.23 3.03
C LEU A 147 4.57 -9.51 3.88
N GLY A 148 5.24 -9.44 5.05
CA GLY A 148 5.24 -10.55 6.00
C GLY A 148 3.85 -10.84 6.58
N ASN A 149 3.01 -9.82 6.73
CA ASN A 149 1.61 -10.03 7.13
C ASN A 149 0.83 -10.74 6.04
N LEU A 150 1.01 -10.34 4.77
CA LEU A 150 0.30 -10.96 3.65
C LEU A 150 0.62 -12.45 3.49
N GLU A 151 1.89 -12.85 3.65
CA GLU A 151 2.29 -14.27 3.64
C GLU A 151 1.50 -15.06 4.69
N MET A 152 1.58 -14.64 5.96
CA MET A 152 0.89 -15.32 7.05
C MET A 152 -0.63 -15.36 6.85
N LEU A 153 -1.21 -14.27 6.35
CA LEU A 153 -2.65 -14.19 6.10
C LEU A 153 -3.06 -15.06 4.91
N ARG A 154 -2.23 -15.23 3.88
CA ARG A 154 -2.47 -16.16 2.77
C ARG A 154 -2.55 -17.59 3.31
N GLN A 155 -1.58 -18.01 4.10
CA GLN A 155 -1.56 -19.34 4.72
C GLN A 155 -2.80 -19.59 5.58
N LEU A 156 -3.28 -18.56 6.29
CA LEU A 156 -4.48 -18.64 7.12
C LEU A 156 -5.76 -18.92 6.31
N THR A 157 -5.81 -18.55 5.03
CA THR A 157 -6.96 -18.86 4.15
C THR A 157 -7.04 -20.33 3.73
N GLY A 158 -6.02 -21.14 4.09
CA GLY A 158 -5.87 -22.52 3.64
C GLY A 158 -5.05 -22.66 2.35
N MET A 159 -4.63 -21.55 1.74
CA MET A 159 -3.64 -21.55 0.65
C MET A 159 -2.26 -21.88 1.23
N ASN A 160 -1.93 -23.18 1.25
CA ASN A 160 -0.68 -23.70 1.77
C ASN A 160 0.39 -23.86 0.68
N ASP A 161 0.54 -22.84 -0.16
CA ASP A 161 1.54 -22.79 -1.23
C ASP A 161 2.74 -21.93 -0.83
N LYS A 162 3.89 -22.21 -1.47
CA LYS A 162 5.09 -21.40 -1.30
C LYS A 162 5.06 -20.25 -2.31
N VAL A 163 5.07 -19.01 -1.82
CA VAL A 163 5.04 -17.81 -2.68
C VAL A 163 6.45 -17.29 -3.02
N ILE A 164 7.38 -17.33 -2.04
CA ILE A 164 8.80 -16.91 -2.18
C ILE A 164 9.72 -18.01 -1.65
#